data_AF-A0A9D8IC84-F1
#
_entry.id   AF-A0A9D8IC84-F1
#
_cell.length_a   1.000
_cell.length_b   1.000
_cell.length_c   1.000
_cell.angle_alpha   90.00
_cell.angle_beta   90.00
_cell.angle_gamma   90.00
#
_symmetry.space_group_name_H-M   'P 1'
#
loop_
_entity.id
_entity.type
_entity.pdbx_description
1 polymer ?
#
loop_
_entity_poly.entity_id
_entity_poly.type
_entity_poly.pdbx_seq_one_letter_code
_entity_poly.pdbx_strand_id
1 'polypeptide(L)'
;MNLNQIMLTEQQILAFERNHKKKARFFVDETLGSDVAKIIKDLGWDVVYIDDAGMDECSRENVFSFVWENDRVLLTQNHDFFLDNFRFPPHRNPGLVVLPGSSENIARLEHEIARVLVTIGDYRSAYKGFKICIDDKGIWTVYNYNCSCGSFHKRHFKFDHLGRIFELEEGLP
;
A
#
# COMPACT_ATOMS: atom_id res chain seq x y z
N MET A 1 5.26 -5.10 24.13
CA MET A 1 5.42 -4.38 22.85
C MET A 1 5.40 -2.90 23.18
N ASN A 2 6.51 -2.20 23.00
CA ASN A 2 6.54 -0.75 23.20
C ASN A 2 5.83 -0.06 22.02
N LEU A 3 5.06 0.98 22.34
CA LEU A 3 4.34 1.79 21.36
C LEU A 3 4.97 3.18 21.37
N ASN A 4 5.67 3.53 20.30
CA ASN A 4 6.22 4.87 20.12
C ASN A 4 5.24 5.68 19.28
N GLN A 5 4.53 6.63 19.92
CA GLN A 5 3.66 7.52 19.18
C GLN A 5 4.49 8.43 18.27
N ILE A 6 4.16 8.46 16.99
CA ILE A 6 4.82 9.35 16.03
C ILE A 6 4.18 10.73 16.17
N MET A 7 4.99 11.71 16.54
CA MET A 7 4.60 13.11 16.61
C MET A 7 5.30 13.88 15.49
N LEU A 8 4.53 14.35 14.51
CA LEU A 8 5.03 15.22 13.45
C LEU A 8 4.67 16.66 13.78
N THR A 9 5.62 17.57 13.55
CA THR A 9 5.37 19.01 13.61
C THR A 9 4.58 19.46 12.39
N GLU A 10 3.84 20.56 12.51
CA GLU A 10 3.14 21.18 11.38
C GLU A 10 4.09 21.50 10.21
N GLN A 11 5.30 21.96 10.51
CA GLN A 11 6.32 22.23 9.49
C GLN A 11 6.74 20.97 8.72
N GLN A 12 6.88 19.83 9.39
CA GLN A 12 7.17 18.55 8.74
C GLN A 12 6.02 18.09 7.85
N ILE A 13 4.77 18.25 8.30
CA ILE A 13 3.57 17.91 7.52
C ILE A 13 3.50 18.77 6.26
N LEU A 14 3.61 20.09 6.40
CA LEU A 14 3.57 21.01 5.26
C LEU A 14 4.71 20.78 4.26
N ALA A 15 5.91 20.47 4.75
CA ALA A 15 7.04 20.13 3.89
C ALA A 15 6.80 18.81 3.14
N PHE A 16 6.25 17.80 3.81
CA PHE A 16 5.88 16.54 3.19
C PHE A 16 4.83 16.73 2.11
N GLU A 17 3.73 17.43 2.41
CA GLU A 17 2.67 17.69 1.43
C GLU A 17 3.22 18.42 0.21
N ARG A 18 4.01 19.49 0.41
CA ARG A 18 4.59 20.26 -0.70
C ARG A 18 5.43 19.40 -1.64
N ASN A 19 6.21 18.47 -1.08
CA ASN A 19 7.14 17.65 -1.85
C ASN A 19 6.46 16.45 -2.50
N HIS A 20 5.35 15.97 -1.91
CA HIS A 20 4.80 14.68 -2.28
C HIS A 20 3.37 14.68 -2.81
N LYS A 21 2.65 15.80 -2.73
CA LYS A 21 1.25 15.92 -3.18
C LYS A 21 1.12 15.59 -4.66
N LYS A 22 0.68 14.38 -4.93
CA LYS A 22 0.41 13.82 -6.26
C LYS A 22 -0.63 12.72 -6.07
N LYS A 23 -1.76 12.85 -6.75
CA LYS A 23 -2.81 11.82 -6.69
C LYS A 23 -2.31 10.48 -7.22
N ALA A 24 -2.65 9.43 -6.50
CA ALA A 24 -2.42 8.06 -6.87
C ALA A 24 -3.47 7.61 -7.89
N ARG A 25 -3.03 6.68 -8.72
CA ARG A 25 -3.89 5.86 -9.57
C ARG A 25 -3.77 4.45 -9.05
N PHE A 26 -4.87 3.71 -8.95
CA PHE A 26 -4.89 2.38 -8.39
C PHE A 26 -5.06 1.33 -9.47
N PHE A 27 -4.55 0.13 -9.19
CA PHE A 27 -4.82 -1.08 -9.93
C PHE A 27 -5.28 -2.13 -8.94
N VAL A 28 -6.48 -2.70 -9.16
CA VAL A 28 -7.11 -3.66 -8.25
C VAL A 28 -6.96 -5.04 -8.86
N ASP A 29 -6.29 -5.91 -8.12
CA ASP A 29 -6.09 -7.32 -8.44
C ASP A 29 -7.38 -8.15 -8.30
N GLU A 30 -7.42 -9.31 -8.95
CA GLU A 30 -8.59 -10.22 -8.98
C GLU A 30 -9.03 -10.62 -7.57
N THR A 31 -8.07 -10.73 -6.65
CA THR A 31 -8.29 -11.19 -5.27
C THR A 31 -9.17 -10.26 -4.45
N LEU A 32 -9.29 -8.98 -4.84
CA LEU A 32 -10.15 -8.01 -4.17
C LEU A 32 -11.56 -7.93 -4.75
N GLY A 33 -11.78 -8.50 -5.94
CA GLY A 33 -13.02 -8.39 -6.69
C GLY A 33 -13.31 -7.00 -7.26
N SER A 34 -14.22 -6.98 -8.24
CA SER A 34 -14.61 -5.75 -8.96
C SER A 34 -15.32 -4.71 -8.07
N ASP A 35 -15.98 -5.14 -7.00
CA ASP A 35 -16.71 -4.25 -6.10
C ASP A 35 -15.78 -3.25 -5.39
N VAL A 36 -14.57 -3.70 -5.02
CA VAL A 36 -13.54 -2.82 -4.45
C VAL A 36 -13.12 -1.75 -5.46
N ALA A 37 -12.91 -2.11 -6.71
CA ALA A 37 -12.58 -1.15 -7.76
C ALA A 37 -13.71 -0.13 -7.96
N LYS A 38 -14.97 -0.57 -7.93
CA LYS A 38 -16.13 0.31 -8.02
C LYS A 38 -16.19 1.31 -6.85
N ILE A 39 -16.01 0.84 -5.62
CA ILE A 39 -16.00 1.71 -4.43
C ILE A 39 -14.89 2.78 -4.55
N ILE A 40 -13.68 2.37 -4.93
CA ILE A 40 -12.55 3.32 -5.10
C ILE A 40 -12.86 4.36 -6.18
N LYS A 41 -13.51 3.94 -7.28
CA LYS A 41 -13.94 4.82 -8.37
C LYS A 41 -15.03 5.79 -7.94
N ASP A 42 -16.02 5.32 -7.19
CA ASP A 42 -17.13 6.13 -6.67
C ASP A 42 -16.62 7.18 -5.67
N LEU A 43 -15.52 6.90 -4.98
CA LEU A 43 -14.79 7.87 -4.14
C LEU A 43 -13.94 8.88 -4.93
N GLY A 44 -13.97 8.84 -6.27
CA GLY A 44 -13.33 9.81 -7.15
C GLY A 44 -11.86 9.53 -7.47
N TRP A 45 -11.38 8.31 -7.22
CA TRP A 45 -10.01 7.91 -7.57
C TRP A 45 -9.94 7.28 -8.96
N ASP A 46 -8.82 7.49 -9.65
CA ASP A 46 -8.49 6.75 -10.88
C ASP A 46 -8.11 5.33 -10.48
N VAL A 47 -8.88 4.35 -10.95
CA VAL A 47 -8.71 2.95 -10.64
C VAL A 47 -9.02 2.11 -11.87
N VAL A 48 -8.24 1.03 -12.04
CA VAL A 48 -8.43 0.01 -13.07
C VAL A 48 -8.51 -1.33 -12.36
N TYR A 49 -9.53 -2.13 -12.69
CA TYR A 49 -9.62 -3.52 -12.26
C TYR A 49 -8.88 -4.42 -13.26
N ILE A 50 -8.33 -5.54 -12.80
CA ILE A 50 -7.48 -6.43 -13.61
C ILE A 50 -8.20 -6.93 -14.88
N ASP A 51 -9.48 -7.30 -14.78
CA ASP A 51 -10.28 -7.76 -15.92
C ASP A 51 -10.51 -6.63 -16.93
N ASP A 52 -10.76 -5.40 -16.47
CA ASP A 52 -10.94 -4.22 -17.33
C ASP A 52 -9.67 -3.88 -18.13
N ALA A 53 -8.50 -4.30 -17.63
CA ALA A 53 -7.22 -4.15 -18.30
C ALA A 53 -6.89 -5.31 -19.25
N GLY A 54 -7.68 -6.38 -19.26
CA GLY A 54 -7.37 -7.62 -20.00
C GLY A 54 -6.12 -8.33 -19.46
N MET A 55 -5.89 -8.25 -18.15
CA MET A 55 -4.69 -8.74 -17.47
C MET A 55 -4.96 -9.95 -16.55
N ASP A 56 -6.20 -10.46 -16.54
CA ASP A 56 -6.68 -11.57 -15.71
C ASP A 56 -6.00 -12.91 -16.03
N GLU A 57 -5.72 -13.18 -17.31
CA GLU A 57 -4.97 -14.37 -17.74
C GLU A 57 -3.44 -14.14 -17.78
N CYS A 58 -2.97 -12.94 -17.45
CA CYS A 58 -1.56 -12.60 -17.54
C CYS A 58 -0.74 -13.15 -16.37
N SER A 59 0.56 -13.39 -16.64
CA SER A 59 1.49 -13.67 -15.56
C SER A 59 1.58 -12.50 -14.58
N ARG A 60 1.91 -12.83 -13.34
CA ARG A 60 2.10 -11.86 -12.24
C ARG A 60 3.13 -10.78 -12.58
N GLU A 61 4.19 -11.16 -13.29
CA GLU A 61 5.23 -10.27 -13.78
C GLU A 61 4.70 -9.28 -14.82
N ASN A 62 3.80 -9.72 -15.70
CA ASN A 62 3.18 -8.85 -16.69
C ASN A 62 2.24 -7.86 -16.01
N VAL A 63 1.42 -8.31 -15.06
CA VAL A 63 0.57 -7.43 -14.23
C VAL A 63 1.44 -6.37 -13.54
N PHE A 64 2.51 -6.81 -12.88
CA PHE A 64 3.41 -5.90 -12.18
C PHE A 64 4.10 -4.90 -13.11
N SER A 65 4.55 -5.36 -14.28
CA SER A 65 5.17 -4.50 -15.29
C SER A 65 4.17 -3.47 -15.81
N PHE A 66 2.94 -3.88 -16.12
CA PHE A 66 1.85 -2.99 -16.52
C PHE A 66 1.59 -1.91 -15.45
N VAL A 67 1.45 -2.30 -14.18
CA VAL A 67 1.24 -1.36 -13.07
C VAL A 67 2.39 -0.37 -12.95
N TRP A 68 3.63 -0.84 -13.10
CA TRP A 68 4.84 -0.02 -13.04
C TRP A 68 4.92 0.98 -14.19
N GLU A 69 4.74 0.53 -15.43
CA GLU A 69 4.73 1.36 -16.64
C GLU A 69 3.64 2.43 -16.58
N ASN A 70 2.50 2.10 -15.96
CA ASN A 70 1.37 3.01 -15.81
C ASN A 70 1.37 3.79 -14.49
N ASP A 71 2.46 3.77 -13.70
CA ASP A 71 2.59 4.51 -12.43
C ASP A 71 1.39 4.34 -11.47
N ARG A 72 0.84 3.13 -11.39
CA ARG A 72 -0.30 2.78 -10.53
C ARG A 72 0.17 2.17 -9.21
N VAL A 73 -0.67 2.23 -8.17
CA VAL A 73 -0.50 1.50 -6.91
C VAL A 73 -1.30 0.21 -7.00
N LEU A 74 -0.63 -0.93 -6.84
CA LEU A 74 -1.27 -2.24 -6.87
C LEU A 74 -1.93 -2.53 -5.51
N LEU A 75 -3.21 -2.90 -5.52
CA LEU A 75 -3.96 -3.39 -4.37
C LEU A 75 -4.27 -4.88 -4.58
N THR A 76 -4.05 -5.72 -3.56
CA THR A 76 -4.25 -7.18 -3.63
C THR A 76 -4.45 -7.78 -2.24
N GLN A 77 -4.99 -8.99 -2.13
CA GLN A 77 -4.98 -9.81 -0.91
C GLN A 77 -3.95 -10.96 -0.97
N ASN A 78 -3.23 -11.11 -2.08
CA ASN A 78 -2.29 -12.21 -2.25
C ASN A 78 -0.97 -11.94 -1.50
N HIS A 79 -0.84 -12.52 -0.31
CA HIS A 79 0.37 -12.38 0.52
C HIS A 79 1.60 -13.06 -0.08
N ASP A 80 1.42 -14.20 -0.77
CA ASP A 80 2.51 -15.01 -1.32
C ASP A 80 3.12 -14.39 -2.58
N PHE A 81 2.31 -13.66 -3.35
CA PHE A 81 2.72 -13.05 -4.61
C PHE A 81 3.97 -12.16 -4.45
N PHE A 82 4.14 -11.47 -3.32
CA PHE A 82 5.07 -10.34 -3.23
C PHE A 82 6.20 -10.49 -2.20
N LEU A 83 6.28 -11.60 -1.46
CA LEU A 83 7.39 -11.84 -0.51
C LEU A 83 8.73 -12.15 -1.20
N ASP A 84 8.71 -12.41 -2.51
CA ASP A 84 9.92 -12.65 -3.30
C ASP A 84 10.54 -11.34 -3.81
N ASN A 85 11.51 -10.82 -3.03
CA ASN A 85 12.28 -9.63 -3.40
C ASN A 85 13.22 -9.85 -4.60
N PHE A 86 13.52 -11.09 -4.99
CA PHE A 86 14.30 -11.37 -6.20
C PHE A 86 13.44 -11.20 -7.45
N ARG A 87 12.19 -11.65 -7.38
CA ARG A 87 11.22 -11.56 -8.47
C ARG A 87 10.64 -10.14 -8.61
N PHE A 88 10.42 -9.44 -7.48
CA PHE A 88 9.87 -8.08 -7.46
C PHE A 88 10.79 -7.13 -6.68
N PRO A 89 11.90 -6.69 -7.27
CA PRO A 89 12.88 -5.89 -6.55
C PRO A 89 12.29 -4.52 -6.18
N PRO A 90 12.48 -4.04 -4.93
CA PRO A 90 11.87 -2.80 -4.44
C PRO A 90 12.16 -1.55 -5.28
N HIS A 91 13.34 -1.48 -5.89
CA HIS A 91 13.73 -0.34 -6.74
C HIS A 91 12.92 -0.27 -8.05
N ARG A 92 12.19 -1.34 -8.40
CA ARG A 92 11.22 -1.38 -9.51
C ARG A 92 9.79 -1.59 -9.00
N ASN A 93 9.54 -1.38 -7.71
CA ASN A 93 8.21 -1.57 -7.16
C ASN A 93 7.33 -0.35 -7.51
N PRO A 94 6.19 -0.55 -8.21
CA PRO A 94 5.24 0.51 -8.47
C PRO A 94 4.72 1.17 -7.19
N GLY A 95 4.77 0.51 -6.05
CA GLY A 95 3.96 0.86 -4.89
C GLY A 95 2.87 -0.19 -4.79
N LEU A 96 2.88 -0.92 -3.69
CA LEU A 96 2.06 -2.10 -3.50
C LEU A 96 1.46 -2.08 -2.11
N VAL A 97 0.18 -2.39 -2.02
CA VAL A 97 -0.54 -2.59 -0.78
C VAL A 97 -1.22 -3.95 -0.79
N VAL A 98 -0.82 -4.81 0.15
CA VAL A 98 -1.50 -6.07 0.46
C VAL A 98 -2.49 -5.80 1.59
N LEU A 99 -3.77 -5.88 1.27
CA LEU A 99 -4.89 -5.70 2.20
C LEU A 99 -5.13 -7.02 2.97
N PRO A 100 -5.74 -6.95 4.17
CA PRO A 100 -6.01 -8.16 4.93
C PRO A 100 -6.90 -9.12 4.13
N GLY A 101 -6.46 -10.37 4.05
CA GLY A 101 -7.25 -11.46 3.51
C GLY A 101 -8.24 -11.97 4.55
N SER A 102 -9.53 -11.81 4.30
CA SER A 102 -10.58 -12.67 4.86
C SER A 102 -11.92 -12.29 4.23
N SER A 103 -12.54 -13.23 3.52
CA SER A 103 -13.93 -13.14 3.05
C SER A 103 -14.94 -12.93 4.19
N GLU A 104 -14.53 -13.09 5.44
CA GLU A 104 -15.39 -13.07 6.62
C GLU A 104 -15.52 -11.67 7.27
N ASN A 105 -14.73 -10.67 6.86
CA ASN A 105 -14.77 -9.33 7.46
C ASN A 105 -14.67 -8.19 6.42
N ILE A 106 -15.74 -8.04 5.64
CA ILE A 106 -15.88 -6.98 4.63
C ILE A 106 -15.71 -5.59 5.25
N ALA A 107 -16.31 -5.34 6.42
CA ALA A 107 -16.20 -4.05 7.11
C ALA A 107 -14.74 -3.69 7.42
N ARG A 108 -13.90 -4.70 7.71
CA ARG A 108 -12.47 -4.47 7.91
C ARG A 108 -11.77 -4.11 6.61
N LEU A 109 -12.06 -4.83 5.52
CA LEU A 109 -11.50 -4.52 4.21
C LEU A 109 -11.83 -3.09 3.77
N GLU A 110 -13.10 -2.69 3.88
CA GLU A 110 -13.55 -1.33 3.58
C GLU A 110 -12.82 -0.28 4.42
N HIS A 111 -12.66 -0.55 5.72
CA HIS A 111 -11.95 0.33 6.62
C HIS A 111 -10.47 0.49 6.27
N GLU A 112 -9.79 -0.59 5.87
CA GLU A 112 -8.40 -0.50 5.40
C GLU A 112 -8.29 0.17 4.03
N ILE A 113 -9.23 -0.06 3.11
CA ILE A 113 -9.27 0.65 1.83
C ILE A 113 -9.39 2.16 2.08
N ALA A 114 -10.33 2.58 2.92
CA ALA A 114 -10.49 4.00 3.27
C ALA A 114 -9.20 4.58 3.85
N ARG A 115 -8.51 3.85 4.74
CA ARG A 115 -7.20 4.24 5.27
C ARG A 115 -6.14 4.37 4.17
N VAL A 116 -6.03 3.39 3.29
CA VAL A 116 -5.10 3.41 2.15
C VAL A 116 -5.34 4.64 1.28
N LEU A 117 -6.60 4.95 0.95
CA LEU A 117 -6.94 6.10 0.14
C LEU A 117 -6.55 7.42 0.81
N VAL A 118 -6.79 7.61 2.11
CA VAL A 118 -6.41 8.86 2.79
C VAL A 118 -4.90 8.98 3.06
N THR A 119 -4.20 7.86 3.26
CA THR A 119 -2.77 7.85 3.60
C THR A 119 -1.87 7.88 2.38
N ILE A 120 -2.28 7.21 1.29
CA ILE A 120 -1.46 7.03 0.08
C ILE A 120 -2.02 7.82 -1.10
N GLY A 121 -3.35 7.98 -1.16
CA GLY A 121 -4.05 8.51 -2.32
C GLY A 121 -3.52 9.88 -2.77
N ASP A 122 -3.36 10.85 -1.88
CA ASP A 122 -2.86 12.18 -2.26
C ASP A 122 -1.33 12.29 -2.33
N TYR A 123 -0.61 11.22 -2.02
CA TYR A 123 0.84 11.24 -1.81
C TYR A 123 1.59 10.17 -2.61
N ARG A 124 1.13 9.88 -3.82
CA ARG A 124 1.66 8.83 -4.71
C ARG A 124 3.19 8.78 -4.79
N SER A 125 3.82 9.95 -4.88
CA SER A 125 5.27 10.06 -5.03
C SER A 125 6.04 9.59 -3.79
N ALA A 126 5.48 9.74 -2.59
CA ALA A 126 6.09 9.28 -1.35
C ALA A 126 6.10 7.76 -1.24
N TYR A 127 5.08 7.09 -1.79
CA TYR A 127 4.89 5.64 -1.69
C TYR A 127 5.39 4.87 -2.91
N LYS A 128 6.09 5.52 -3.83
CA LYS A 128 6.75 4.83 -4.94
C LYS A 128 7.88 3.95 -4.39
N GLY A 129 7.94 2.69 -4.79
CA GLY A 129 8.92 1.73 -4.27
C GLY A 129 8.55 1.11 -2.91
N PHE A 130 7.45 1.53 -2.28
CA PHE A 130 7.01 0.97 -1.00
C PHE A 130 6.20 -0.30 -1.22
N LYS A 131 6.39 -1.26 -0.31
CA LYS A 131 5.49 -2.40 -0.14
C LYS A 131 4.88 -2.31 1.25
N ILE A 132 3.56 -2.37 1.31
CA ILE A 132 2.80 -2.26 2.54
C ILE A 132 1.95 -3.51 2.67
N CYS A 133 2.07 -4.22 3.79
CA CYS A 133 1.24 -5.38 4.10
C CYS A 133 0.43 -5.07 5.35
N ILE A 134 -0.89 -5.22 5.27
CA ILE A 134 -1.81 -4.93 6.35
C ILE A 134 -2.38 -6.26 6.83
N ASP A 135 -2.17 -6.58 8.10
CA ASP A 135 -2.71 -7.81 8.68
C ASP A 135 -4.17 -7.65 9.14
N ASP A 136 -4.77 -8.75 9.60
CA ASP A 136 -6.14 -8.82 10.14
C ASP A 136 -6.37 -7.91 11.35
N LYS A 137 -5.30 -7.55 12.06
CA LYS A 137 -5.30 -6.61 13.21
C LYS A 137 -5.13 -5.15 12.76
N GLY A 138 -4.81 -4.90 11.49
CA GLY A 138 -4.48 -3.59 10.89
C GLY A 138 -3.15 -3.04 11.30
N ILE A 139 -2.21 -3.92 11.59
CA ILE A 139 -0.81 -3.56 11.67
C ILE A 139 -0.30 -3.44 10.24
N TRP A 140 0.19 -2.25 9.92
CA TRP A 140 0.81 -1.95 8.65
C TRP A 140 2.29 -2.29 8.75
N THR A 141 2.70 -3.34 8.05
CA THR A 141 4.11 -3.65 7.86
C THR A 141 4.59 -2.98 6.58
N VAL A 142 5.45 -1.97 6.73
CA VAL A 142 5.96 -1.16 5.63
C VAL A 142 7.40 -1.53 5.34
N TYR A 143 7.62 -1.94 4.11
CA TYR A 143 8.93 -2.23 3.54
C TYR A 143 9.35 -1.10 2.61
N ASN A 144 10.55 -0.58 2.83
CA ASN A 144 11.19 0.39 1.96
C ASN A 144 12.63 -0.04 1.69
N TYR A 145 13.08 0.14 0.46
CA TYR A 145 14.49 -0.05 0.10
C TYR A 145 15.17 1.30 -0.03
N ASN A 146 16.22 1.48 0.75
CA ASN A 146 17.06 2.64 0.65
C ASN A 146 18.14 2.41 -0.42
N CYS A 147 17.93 2.95 -1.62
CA CYS A 147 18.87 2.83 -2.73
C CYS A 147 20.27 3.42 -2.43
N SER A 148 20.36 4.40 -1.52
CA SER A 148 21.64 5.06 -1.19
C SER A 148 22.58 4.20 -0.36
N CYS A 149 22.05 3.27 0.43
CA CYS A 149 22.84 2.36 1.26
C CYS A 149 22.56 0.87 1.01
N GLY A 150 21.71 0.57 0.03
CA GLY A 150 21.37 -0.80 -0.36
C GLY A 150 20.62 -1.60 0.71
N SER A 151 20.05 -0.95 1.73
CA SER A 151 19.41 -1.61 2.88
C SER A 151 17.90 -1.66 2.77
N PHE A 152 17.33 -2.72 3.32
CA PHE A 152 15.90 -2.87 3.53
C PHE A 152 15.52 -2.37 4.91
N HIS A 153 14.51 -1.51 4.97
CA HIS A 153 13.89 -1.09 6.22
C HIS A 153 12.50 -1.70 6.30
N LYS A 154 12.24 -2.36 7.43
CA LYS A 154 10.94 -2.90 7.78
C LYS A 154 10.47 -2.16 9.03
N ARG A 155 9.25 -1.62 8.98
CA ARG A 155 8.64 -0.91 10.10
C ARG A 155 7.20 -1.35 10.27
N HIS A 156 6.72 -1.32 11.51
CA HIS A 156 5.38 -1.74 11.86
C HIS A 156 4.62 -0.55 12.42
N PHE A 157 3.46 -0.24 11.86
CA PHE A 157 2.63 0.87 12.31
C PHE A 157 1.24 0.37 12.70
N LYS A 158 0.68 1.01 13.73
CA LYS A 158 -0.71 0.83 14.12
C LYS A 158 -1.38 2.19 14.20
N PHE A 159 -2.60 2.25 13.68
CA PHE A 159 -3.46 3.43 13.75
C PHE A 159 -4.51 3.20 14.83
N ASP A 160 -4.78 4.21 15.65
CA ASP A 160 -5.93 4.19 16.53
C ASP A 160 -7.16 4.85 15.89
N HIS A 161 -8.28 4.84 16.62
CA HIS A 161 -9.55 5.42 16.18
C HIS A 161 -9.53 6.95 16.05
N LEU A 162 -8.51 7.62 16.61
CA LEU A 162 -8.30 9.07 16.51
C LEU A 162 -7.32 9.42 15.38
N GLY A 163 -6.85 8.43 14.61
CA GLY A 163 -5.88 8.62 13.54
C GLY A 163 -4.44 8.81 14.03
N ARG A 164 -4.16 8.58 15.32
CA ARG A 164 -2.78 8.61 15.84
C ARG A 164 -2.02 7.38 15.35
N ILE A 165 -0.77 7.60 15.00
CA ILE A 165 0.12 6.57 14.45
C ILE A 165 1.12 6.16 15.53
N PHE A 166 1.22 4.85 15.75
CA PHE A 166 2.17 4.24 16.67
C PHE A 166 3.11 3.34 15.87
N GLU A 167 4.42 3.56 16.02
CA GLU A 167 5.43 2.62 15.55
C GLU A 167 5.61 1.53 16.61
N LEU A 168 5.58 0.27 16.16
CA LEU A 168 5.84 -0.89 16.99
C LEU A 168 7.33 -1.20 16.88
N GLU A 169 8.05 -1.15 18.01
CA GLU A 169 9.42 -1.64 18.04
C GLU A 169 9.43 -3.15 17.74
N GLU A 170 10.28 -3.58 16.80
CA GLU A 170 10.63 -5.00 16.72
C GLU A 170 11.28 -5.37 18.07
N GLY A 171 10.72 -6.35 18.77
CA GLY A 171 11.51 -7.05 19.77
C GLY A 171 12.72 -7.61 19.05
N LEU A 172 13.93 -7.17 19.43
CA LEU A 172 15.16 -7.88 19.11
C LEU A 172 14.95 -9.38 19.47
N PRO A 173 15.50 -10.31 18.67
CA PRO A 173 15.24 -11.75 18.79
C PRO A 173 15.34 -12.28 20.21
#